data_AF-A0AAD5A5E6-F1
#
_entry.id   AF-A0AAD5A5E6-F1
#
_cell.length_a   1.000
_cell.length_b   1.000
_cell.length_c   1.000
_cell.angle_alpha   90.00
_cell.angle_beta   90.00
_cell.angle_gamma   90.00
#
_symmetry.space_group_name_H-M   'P 1'
#
loop_
_entity.id
_entity.type
_entity.pdbx_description
1 polymer ?
#
loop_
_entity_poly.entity_id
_entity_poly.type
_entity_poly.pdbx_seq_one_letter_code
_entity_poly.pdbx_strand_id
1 'polypeptide(L)'
;MPVILLTQTWLSDRVPDAAIQLDGLAAFRADRNAALCGKTRGGGLCVYINTEWCKNSVLVSTYCSSLLEFIVVGCRPFYLPREFTTAIVLGVYIPPSANAKEALSVLYGTISGLQNTHPDGLFIVAGDFNHANLRTVLPKFYQNVDFATRGENTLDVVYTNIRGAYRAKPRPHLGYSDHISVMLIPAYRPLSRRSRPAQKQVRTWPAKSMSALQDCFECTDWDMFREAATNGEFINLEEYTSTVTSYISKCIDDVTTFKTITIRSNQKPWMTAKVRALLKTRDSAFRAGDKTALKTARAKLSCAIREAKRAHAKRIHGHFQDSGDTRRMWQGIQAITNYKTTSPACDRDASLPDALNDFYARFEVQNNVVARKTIPPPSDQTTTIIPVPKKSTVSCLNDYRPVALTPIMMKCFKRLVMRHIKVDKTKEMVVDFRRAQSDHSPLIIDESSVEIVKSTKFLGVHLADNLTWSLNTSSITKKAQQRLYFLRRLRKAHLPPPILTMFYRGTIESIVSSCITAWSGNCTVSDRKTLQRIVRTAEKIIGVSLPSIMDIYTTHCIRKAHSIVEDHTHPSHTYFTLLPSGKRFRSIRAVTSRLCNSFFPQAVRLLDKHLD
;
A
#
# COMPACT_ATOMS: atom_id res chain seq x y z
N MET A 1 -18.00 17.72 31.08
CA MET A 1 -17.32 16.75 30.18
C MET A 1 -17.25 17.33 28.77
N PRO A 2 -16.18 17.13 27.98
CA PRO A 2 -16.02 17.79 26.68
C PRO A 2 -17.01 17.33 25.59
N VAL A 3 -17.31 16.04 25.58
CA VAL A 3 -18.20 15.38 24.61
C VAL A 3 -18.99 14.30 25.36
N ILE A 4 -20.29 14.20 25.08
CA ILE A 4 -21.18 13.12 25.56
C ILE A 4 -21.81 12.48 24.34
N LEU A 5 -21.83 11.15 24.30
CA LEU A 5 -22.43 10.38 23.22
C LEU A 5 -23.46 9.42 23.82
N LEU A 6 -24.70 9.54 23.35
CA LEU A 6 -25.82 8.73 23.81
C LEU A 6 -26.34 7.90 22.65
N THR A 7 -26.48 6.61 22.89
CA THR A 7 -27.09 5.65 21.97
C THR A 7 -28.45 5.24 22.47
N GLN A 8 -29.38 4.96 21.54
CA GLN A 8 -30.75 4.61 21.87
C GLN A 8 -31.44 5.69 22.71
N THR A 9 -31.48 6.92 22.18
CA THR A 9 -32.08 8.07 22.88
C THR A 9 -33.60 8.09 22.86
N TRP A 10 -34.23 7.34 21.96
CA TRP A 10 -35.69 7.28 21.73
C TRP A 10 -36.29 8.65 21.38
N LEU A 11 -35.44 9.59 20.97
CA LEU A 11 -35.85 10.89 20.47
C LEU A 11 -36.52 10.73 19.09
N SER A 12 -37.47 11.62 18.83
CA SER A 12 -38.20 11.70 17.56
C SER A 12 -38.46 13.15 17.20
N ASP A 13 -38.78 13.43 15.94
CA ASP A 13 -39.07 14.78 15.44
C ASP A 13 -40.21 15.49 16.21
N ARG A 14 -40.98 14.75 17.02
CA ARG A 14 -42.01 15.30 17.92
C ARG A 14 -41.44 15.97 19.18
N VAL A 15 -40.22 15.62 19.57
CA VAL A 15 -39.53 16.20 20.72
C VAL A 15 -38.79 17.45 20.24
N PRO A 16 -39.14 18.67 20.71
CA PRO A 16 -38.48 19.89 20.28
C PRO A 16 -37.05 19.97 20.80
N ASP A 17 -36.14 20.58 20.04
CA ASP A 17 -34.73 20.71 20.43
C ASP A 17 -34.54 21.45 21.75
N ALA A 18 -35.45 22.39 22.08
CA ALA A 18 -35.46 23.09 23.37
C ALA A 18 -35.62 22.14 24.58
N ALA A 19 -36.31 21.00 24.41
CA ALA A 19 -36.52 20.04 25.49
C ALA A 19 -35.27 19.21 25.82
N ILE A 20 -34.31 19.14 24.88
CA ILE A 20 -33.05 18.39 25.03
C ILE A 20 -31.84 19.32 25.15
N GLN A 21 -32.06 20.63 25.11
CA GLN A 21 -31.00 21.63 25.19
C GLN A 21 -30.47 21.70 26.63
N LEU A 22 -29.18 21.42 26.78
CA LEU A 22 -28.48 21.50 28.06
C LEU A 22 -27.59 22.74 28.07
N ASP A 23 -27.60 23.49 29.17
CA ASP A 23 -26.83 24.72 29.27
C ASP A 23 -25.32 24.46 29.11
N GLY A 24 -24.66 25.34 28.34
CA GLY A 24 -23.25 25.19 27.96
C GLY A 24 -22.93 24.05 26.99
N LEU A 25 -23.90 23.25 26.53
CA LEU A 25 -23.71 22.14 25.59
C LEU A 25 -24.45 22.36 24.27
N ALA A 26 -23.76 22.17 23.15
CA ALA A 26 -24.36 22.10 21.82
C ALA A 26 -24.87 20.68 21.56
N ALA A 27 -26.17 20.53 21.27
CA ALA A 27 -26.81 19.24 21.01
C ALA A 27 -26.84 18.93 19.50
N PHE A 28 -26.48 17.70 19.14
CA PHE A 28 -26.61 17.16 17.79
C PHE A 28 -27.32 15.81 17.87
N ARG A 29 -28.45 15.64 17.16
CA ARG A 29 -29.25 14.42 17.19
C ARG A 29 -29.38 13.79 15.81
N ALA A 30 -29.57 12.49 15.80
CA ALA A 30 -29.99 11.72 14.64
C ALA A 30 -31.11 10.79 15.09
N ASP A 31 -32.33 11.20 14.81
CA ASP A 31 -33.53 10.47 15.23
C ASP A 31 -33.80 9.28 14.32
N ARG A 32 -34.42 8.25 14.90
CA ARG A 32 -34.79 7.07 14.12
C ARG A 32 -35.99 7.38 13.23
N ASN A 33 -35.82 7.17 11.93
CA ASN A 33 -36.92 7.22 10.97
C ASN A 33 -37.53 5.82 10.79
N ALA A 34 -38.73 5.61 11.33
CA ALA A 34 -39.42 4.32 11.31
C ALA A 34 -39.66 3.76 9.89
N ALA A 35 -39.88 4.62 8.90
CA ALA A 35 -40.10 4.21 7.51
C ALA A 35 -38.82 3.67 6.85
N LEU A 36 -37.65 4.19 7.23
CA LEU A 36 -36.35 3.80 6.66
C LEU A 36 -35.73 2.58 7.36
N CYS A 37 -36.00 2.40 8.65
CA CYS A 37 -35.39 1.32 9.44
C CYS A 37 -36.28 0.09 9.63
N GLY A 38 -37.59 0.20 9.35
CA GLY A 38 -38.57 -0.88 9.54
C GLY A 38 -38.79 -1.27 11.01
N LYS A 39 -38.36 -0.43 11.95
CA LYS A 39 -38.46 -0.66 13.40
C LYS A 39 -39.22 0.46 14.08
N THR A 40 -40.19 0.11 14.92
CA THR A 40 -41.12 1.04 15.58
C THR A 40 -40.73 1.40 17.01
N ARG A 41 -39.72 0.74 17.61
CA ARG A 41 -39.27 0.98 18.99
C ARG A 41 -37.73 1.01 19.12
N GLY A 42 -37.25 1.80 20.07
CA GLY A 42 -35.83 2.00 20.37
C GLY A 42 -35.08 2.85 19.34
N GLY A 43 -33.81 3.16 19.58
CA GLY A 43 -32.90 3.82 18.61
C GLY A 43 -32.71 5.32 18.77
N GLY A 44 -32.03 5.92 17.79
CA GLY A 44 -31.63 7.32 17.83
C GLY A 44 -30.28 7.53 18.49
N LEU A 45 -29.57 8.56 18.03
CA LEU A 45 -28.26 8.95 18.52
C LEU A 45 -28.28 10.42 18.91
N CYS A 46 -27.57 10.77 19.99
CA CYS A 46 -27.35 12.16 20.35
C CYS A 46 -25.89 12.37 20.78
N VAL A 47 -25.31 13.49 20.34
CA VAL A 47 -23.97 13.93 20.69
C VAL A 47 -24.07 15.33 21.27
N TYR A 48 -23.61 15.51 22.50
CA TYR A 48 -23.45 16.82 23.12
C TYR A 48 -21.99 17.24 23.10
N ILE A 49 -21.73 18.49 22.70
CA ILE A 49 -20.40 19.10 22.68
C ILE A 49 -20.37 20.27 23.65
N ASN A 50 -19.44 20.27 24.59
CA ASN A 50 -19.26 21.41 25.49
C ASN A 50 -18.71 22.62 24.70
N THR A 51 -19.44 23.74 24.78
CA THR A 51 -19.16 24.95 24.00
C THR A 51 -17.92 25.71 24.49
N GLU A 52 -17.53 25.56 25.76
CA GLU A 52 -16.27 26.08 26.28
C GLU A 52 -15.07 25.30 25.74
N TRP A 53 -15.23 24.01 25.47
CA TRP A 53 -14.20 23.17 24.85
C TRP A 53 -14.11 23.39 23.33
N CYS A 54 -15.25 23.49 22.65
CA CYS A 54 -15.31 23.59 21.20
C CYS A 54 -16.52 24.39 20.70
N LYS A 55 -16.31 25.68 20.36
CA LYS A 55 -17.33 26.51 19.70
C LYS A 55 -17.56 26.15 18.23
N ASN A 56 -16.53 25.65 17.56
CA ASN A 56 -16.62 25.25 16.14
C ASN A 56 -16.92 23.76 16.03
N SER A 57 -18.16 23.40 16.33
CA SER A 57 -18.69 22.05 16.11
C SER A 57 -19.79 22.10 15.05
N VAL A 58 -19.79 21.13 14.13
CA VAL A 58 -20.69 21.10 12.97
C VAL A 58 -21.16 19.67 12.73
N LEU A 59 -22.45 19.51 12.47
CA LEU A 59 -23.02 18.26 11.98
C LEU A 59 -22.53 17.99 10.56
N VAL A 60 -21.78 16.91 10.36
CA VAL A 60 -21.21 16.55 9.06
C VAL A 60 -22.16 15.67 8.28
N SER A 61 -22.74 14.66 8.92
CA SER A 61 -23.75 13.79 8.32
C SER A 61 -24.48 12.94 9.37
N THR A 62 -25.67 12.48 9.00
CA THR A 62 -26.47 11.49 9.73
C THR A 62 -26.85 10.37 8.77
N TYR A 63 -27.13 9.19 9.31
CA TYR A 63 -27.59 8.04 8.53
C TYR A 63 -28.42 7.11 9.39
N CYS A 64 -29.52 6.62 8.81
CA CYS A 64 -30.45 5.71 9.46
C CYS A 64 -30.91 4.65 8.45
N SER A 65 -30.74 3.37 8.79
CA SER A 65 -31.28 2.23 8.03
C SER A 65 -31.59 1.07 8.97
N SER A 66 -32.15 -0.02 8.42
CA SER A 66 -32.39 -1.26 9.18
C SER A 66 -31.11 -1.95 9.66
N LEU A 67 -29.97 -1.64 9.02
CA LEU A 67 -28.65 -2.22 9.31
C LEU A 67 -27.88 -1.47 10.40
N LEU A 68 -27.94 -0.13 10.40
CA LEU A 68 -27.26 0.71 11.38
C LEU A 68 -27.78 2.15 11.40
N GLU A 69 -27.46 2.84 12.48
CA GLU A 69 -27.58 4.29 12.63
C GLU A 69 -26.21 4.89 12.93
N PHE A 70 -25.92 6.06 12.35
CA PHE A 70 -24.75 6.84 12.77
C PHE A 70 -24.97 8.36 12.66
N ILE A 71 -24.22 9.09 13.48
CA ILE A 71 -24.10 10.56 13.45
C ILE A 71 -22.63 10.95 13.41
N VAL A 72 -22.28 11.93 12.59
CA VAL A 72 -20.92 12.46 12.44
C VAL A 72 -20.90 13.92 12.83
N VAL A 73 -20.12 14.26 13.86
CA VAL A 73 -19.89 15.64 14.30
C VAL A 73 -18.41 15.99 14.14
N GLY A 74 -18.14 17.03 13.36
CA GLY A 74 -16.81 17.61 13.20
C GLY A 74 -16.57 18.68 14.27
N CYS A 75 -15.46 18.59 14.98
CA CYS A 75 -15.12 19.48 16.10
C CYS A 75 -13.72 20.08 15.90
N ARG A 76 -13.62 21.42 16.00
CA ARG A 76 -12.34 22.12 16.09
C ARG A 76 -12.20 22.81 17.46
N PRO A 77 -11.73 22.09 18.49
CA PRO A 77 -11.60 22.65 19.83
C PRO A 77 -10.47 23.68 19.91
N PHE A 78 -10.52 24.54 20.94
CA PHE A 78 -9.51 25.57 21.18
C PHE A 78 -8.10 24.98 21.32
N TYR A 79 -8.02 23.84 22.02
CA TYR A 79 -6.79 23.09 22.20
C TYR A 79 -6.91 21.72 21.53
N LEU A 80 -6.13 21.53 20.46
CA LEU A 80 -5.94 20.25 19.78
C LEU A 80 -4.43 20.07 19.52
N PRO A 81 -3.85 18.89 19.74
CA PRO A 81 -2.47 18.62 19.36
C PRO A 81 -2.20 19.03 17.90
N ARG A 82 -1.04 19.65 17.64
CA ARG A 82 -0.72 20.31 16.35
C ARG A 82 -0.71 19.36 15.15
N GLU A 83 -0.52 18.08 15.43
CA GLU A 83 -0.59 16.99 14.46
C GLU A 83 -2.00 16.78 13.91
N PHE A 84 -3.04 17.12 14.67
CA PHE A 84 -4.42 16.92 14.25
C PHE A 84 -5.03 18.19 13.66
N THR A 85 -5.72 18.07 12.54
CA THR A 85 -6.39 19.21 11.90
C THR A 85 -7.78 19.47 12.47
N THR A 86 -8.48 18.41 12.87
CA THR A 86 -9.84 18.41 13.41
C THR A 86 -10.06 17.14 14.24
N ALA A 87 -11.05 17.13 15.12
CA ALA A 87 -11.55 15.93 15.78
C ALA A 87 -12.91 15.56 15.18
N ILE A 88 -13.10 14.31 14.78
CA ILE A 88 -14.33 13.80 14.19
C ILE A 88 -14.89 12.76 15.14
N VAL A 89 -16.08 13.05 15.69
CA VAL A 89 -16.81 12.17 16.59
C VAL A 89 -17.91 11.47 15.79
N LEU A 90 -17.86 10.15 15.77
CA LEU A 90 -18.89 9.29 15.19
C LEU A 90 -19.63 8.57 16.31
N GLY A 91 -20.94 8.80 16.39
CA GLY A 91 -21.85 7.94 17.14
C GLY A 91 -22.37 6.83 16.24
N VAL A 92 -22.35 5.59 16.70
CA VAL A 92 -22.80 4.43 15.94
C VAL A 92 -23.71 3.56 16.79
N TYR A 93 -24.80 3.09 16.20
CA TYR A 93 -25.65 2.04 16.78
C TYR A 93 -25.90 0.96 15.72
N ILE A 94 -25.51 -0.28 16.01
CA ILE A 94 -25.78 -1.44 15.15
C ILE A 94 -26.75 -2.37 15.88
N PRO A 95 -27.98 -2.58 15.37
CA PRO A 95 -28.93 -3.46 16.03
C PRO A 95 -28.43 -4.91 16.13
N PRO A 96 -28.78 -5.66 17.19
CA PRO A 96 -28.32 -7.04 17.38
C PRO A 96 -28.80 -8.00 16.28
N SER A 97 -29.94 -7.71 15.66
CA SER A 97 -30.50 -8.48 14.54
C SER A 97 -29.87 -8.14 13.18
N ALA A 98 -28.99 -7.14 13.10
CA ALA A 98 -28.48 -6.63 11.82
C ALA A 98 -27.34 -7.49 11.26
N ASN A 99 -27.22 -7.50 9.94
CA ASN A 99 -26.07 -8.11 9.27
C ASN A 99 -24.82 -7.24 9.48
N ALA A 100 -23.97 -7.65 10.42
CA ALA A 100 -22.76 -6.92 10.78
C ALA A 100 -21.84 -6.65 9.58
N LYS A 101 -21.74 -7.58 8.63
CA LYS A 101 -20.83 -7.43 7.47
C LYS A 101 -21.27 -6.31 6.54
N GLU A 102 -22.57 -6.17 6.32
CA GLU A 102 -23.14 -5.11 5.49
C GLU A 102 -23.09 -3.77 6.21
N ALA A 103 -23.46 -3.75 7.50
CA ALA A 103 -23.39 -2.55 8.33
C ALA A 103 -21.95 -1.97 8.37
N LEU A 104 -20.96 -2.83 8.59
CA LEU A 104 -19.55 -2.45 8.58
C LEU A 104 -19.05 -2.00 7.20
N SER A 105 -19.62 -2.53 6.11
CA SER A 105 -19.31 -2.07 4.75
C SER A 105 -19.78 -0.63 4.51
N VAL A 106 -20.96 -0.27 5.03
CA VAL A 106 -21.47 1.10 4.99
C VAL A 106 -20.58 2.03 5.81
N LEU A 107 -20.27 1.66 7.07
CA LEU A 107 -19.35 2.43 7.92
C LEU A 107 -17.98 2.62 7.30
N TYR A 108 -17.41 1.58 6.68
CA TYR A 108 -16.13 1.67 5.98
C TYR A 108 -16.17 2.73 4.88
N GLY A 109 -17.24 2.79 4.09
CA GLY A 109 -17.43 3.78 3.04
C GLY A 109 -17.41 5.20 3.58
N THR A 110 -18.21 5.47 4.63
CA THR A 110 -18.31 6.78 5.27
C THR A 110 -17.00 7.20 5.92
N ILE A 111 -16.40 6.35 6.76
CA ILE A 111 -15.14 6.65 7.46
C ILE A 111 -14.01 6.87 6.45
N SER A 112 -13.93 6.05 5.39
CA SER A 112 -12.92 6.23 4.34
C SER A 112 -13.08 7.57 3.62
N GLY A 113 -14.32 7.98 3.33
CA GLY A 113 -14.61 9.30 2.77
C GLY A 113 -14.12 10.43 3.68
N LEU A 114 -14.45 10.37 4.98
CA LEU A 114 -14.02 11.36 5.96
C LEU A 114 -12.50 11.38 6.14
N GLN A 115 -11.82 10.22 6.11
CA GLN A 115 -10.35 10.14 6.14
C GLN A 115 -9.70 10.78 4.90
N ASN A 116 -10.37 10.75 3.75
CA ASN A 116 -9.87 11.42 2.55
C ASN A 116 -10.01 12.96 2.68
N THR A 117 -11.11 13.43 3.26
CA THR A 117 -11.35 14.87 3.51
C THR A 117 -10.47 15.41 4.64
N HIS A 118 -10.27 14.63 5.70
CA HIS A 118 -9.53 15.00 6.90
C HIS A 118 -8.43 13.96 7.23
N PRO A 119 -7.35 13.90 6.43
CA PRO A 119 -6.32 12.86 6.58
C PRO A 119 -5.49 12.97 7.87
N ASP A 120 -5.42 14.15 8.46
CA ASP A 120 -4.81 14.41 9.78
C ASP A 120 -5.88 14.55 10.87
N GLY A 121 -7.10 14.08 10.64
CA GLY A 121 -8.16 14.10 11.64
C GLY A 121 -7.91 13.09 12.76
N LEU A 122 -8.27 13.46 14.00
CA LEU A 122 -8.50 12.50 15.07
C LEU A 122 -9.89 11.93 14.90
N PHE A 123 -10.02 10.62 14.70
CA PHE A 123 -11.30 9.94 14.55
C PHE A 123 -11.63 9.19 15.83
N ILE A 124 -12.81 9.44 16.38
CA ILE A 124 -13.36 8.78 17.56
C ILE A 124 -14.69 8.18 17.12
N VAL A 125 -14.74 6.86 16.98
CA VAL A 125 -15.95 6.12 16.61
C VAL A 125 -16.42 5.39 17.85
N ALA A 126 -17.57 5.77 18.40
CA ALA A 126 -18.07 5.27 19.67
C ALA A 126 -19.55 4.93 19.58
N GLY A 127 -19.98 3.97 20.37
CA GLY A 127 -21.39 3.61 20.55
C GLY A 127 -21.56 2.11 20.74
N ASP A 128 -22.77 1.63 20.52
CA ASP A 128 -23.16 0.24 20.74
C ASP A 128 -23.09 -0.54 19.41
N PHE A 129 -22.13 -1.43 19.33
CA PHE A 129 -21.86 -2.24 18.14
C PHE A 129 -22.52 -3.63 18.23
N ASN A 130 -23.12 -3.98 19.37
CA ASN A 130 -23.60 -5.32 19.68
C ASN A 130 -22.55 -6.39 19.33
N HIS A 131 -22.72 -7.11 18.22
CA HIS A 131 -21.85 -8.19 17.74
C HIS A 131 -20.81 -7.76 16.68
N ALA A 132 -20.83 -6.51 16.22
CA ALA A 132 -20.00 -6.04 15.11
C ALA A 132 -18.60 -5.57 15.54
N ASN A 133 -17.56 -6.02 14.84
CA ASN A 133 -16.18 -5.62 15.10
C ASN A 133 -15.63 -4.73 13.97
N LEU A 134 -15.44 -3.44 14.26
CA LEU A 134 -14.96 -2.45 13.27
C LEU A 134 -13.56 -2.79 12.71
N ARG A 135 -12.71 -3.49 13.48
CA ARG A 135 -11.35 -3.83 13.06
C ARG A 135 -11.32 -4.76 11.85
N THR A 136 -12.39 -5.50 11.59
CA THR A 136 -12.51 -6.39 10.42
C THR A 136 -12.46 -5.61 9.10
N VAL A 137 -12.99 -4.38 9.07
CA VAL A 137 -12.99 -3.51 7.89
C VAL A 137 -11.95 -2.39 7.99
N LEU A 138 -11.61 -1.95 9.20
CA LEU A 138 -10.66 -0.88 9.47
C LEU A 138 -9.58 -1.33 10.47
N PRO A 139 -8.58 -2.13 10.06
CA PRO A 139 -7.60 -2.72 10.98
C PRO A 139 -6.67 -1.71 11.65
N LYS A 140 -6.63 -0.46 11.15
CA LYS A 140 -5.86 0.65 11.73
C LYS A 140 -6.62 1.45 12.79
N PHE A 141 -7.85 1.05 13.10
CA PHE A 141 -8.59 1.56 14.24
C PHE A 141 -8.35 0.65 15.45
N TYR A 142 -8.12 1.27 16.61
CA TYR A 142 -7.78 0.58 17.84
C TYR A 142 -8.92 0.74 18.82
N GLN A 143 -9.39 -0.38 19.37
CA GLN A 143 -10.38 -0.41 20.43
C GLN A 143 -9.74 0.10 21.73
N ASN A 144 -10.44 0.96 22.46
CA ASN A 144 -9.97 1.53 23.73
C ASN A 144 -10.71 0.97 24.95
N VAL A 145 -11.80 0.23 24.75
CA VAL A 145 -12.61 -0.42 25.79
C VAL A 145 -12.28 -1.91 25.82
N ASP A 146 -11.96 -2.44 27.00
CA ASP A 146 -11.53 -3.82 27.24
C ASP A 146 -12.29 -4.50 28.40
N PHE A 147 -13.36 -3.88 28.89
CA PHE A 147 -14.22 -4.39 29.97
C PHE A 147 -15.66 -4.58 29.48
N ALA A 148 -16.43 -5.40 30.20
CA ALA A 148 -17.84 -5.64 29.89
C ALA A 148 -18.68 -4.38 30.14
N THR A 149 -19.60 -4.08 29.22
CA THR A 149 -20.45 -2.89 29.27
C THR A 149 -21.93 -3.19 29.51
N ARG A 150 -22.33 -4.45 29.29
CA ARG A 150 -23.67 -4.98 29.61
C ARG A 150 -23.55 -6.45 30.01
N GLY A 151 -23.84 -6.79 31.27
CA GLY A 151 -23.54 -8.11 31.83
C GLY A 151 -22.07 -8.45 31.64
N GLU A 152 -21.77 -9.63 31.07
CA GLU A 152 -20.41 -10.08 30.75
C GLU A 152 -19.91 -9.66 29.35
N ASN A 153 -20.73 -8.92 28.58
CA ASN A 153 -20.43 -8.59 27.18
C ASN A 153 -19.91 -7.17 27.02
N THR A 154 -18.91 -6.98 26.16
CA THR A 154 -18.42 -5.66 25.71
C THR A 154 -19.13 -5.25 24.42
N LEU A 155 -20.25 -4.52 24.54
CA LEU A 155 -21.06 -4.08 23.40
C LEU A 155 -20.75 -2.62 23.01
N ASP A 156 -20.50 -1.79 24.03
CA ASP A 156 -20.23 -0.36 23.89
C ASP A 156 -18.72 -0.14 23.73
N VAL A 157 -18.31 0.01 22.47
CA VAL A 157 -16.89 0.08 22.11
C VAL A 157 -16.53 1.44 21.55
N VAL A 158 -15.27 1.83 21.80
CA VAL A 158 -14.69 3.07 21.27
C VAL A 158 -13.45 2.74 20.46
N TYR A 159 -13.50 3.07 19.18
CA TYR A 159 -12.39 2.93 18.24
C TYR A 159 -11.75 4.28 17.90
N THR A 160 -10.42 4.32 17.86
CA THR A 160 -9.66 5.50 17.40
C THR A 160 -8.63 5.15 16.35
N ASN A 161 -8.38 6.07 15.40
CA ASN A 161 -7.33 5.90 14.39
C ASN A 161 -5.90 6.03 14.96
N ILE A 162 -5.77 6.44 16.22
CA ILE A 162 -4.51 6.56 16.95
C ILE A 162 -4.47 5.52 18.07
N ARG A 163 -3.41 4.72 18.10
CA ARG A 163 -3.20 3.69 19.14
C ARG A 163 -2.93 4.35 20.48
N GLY A 164 -3.66 3.91 21.52
CA GLY A 164 -3.51 4.44 22.88
C GLY A 164 -3.88 5.93 22.98
N ALA A 165 -4.85 6.38 22.18
CA ALA A 165 -5.31 7.76 22.24
C ALA A 165 -6.05 8.05 23.55
N TYR A 166 -6.83 7.08 24.02
CA TYR A 166 -7.63 7.15 25.24
C TYR A 166 -7.44 5.91 26.09
N ARG A 167 -7.67 6.06 27.40
CA ARG A 167 -7.89 4.97 28.35
C ARG A 167 -9.37 5.01 28.73
N ALA A 168 -10.10 3.93 28.50
CA ALA A 168 -11.48 3.81 28.95
C ALA A 168 -11.53 3.46 30.45
N LYS A 169 -12.55 3.96 31.14
CA LYS A 169 -12.90 3.55 32.50
C LYS A 169 -14.41 3.30 32.60
N PRO A 170 -14.85 2.23 33.27
CA PRO A 170 -16.26 2.01 33.54
C PRO A 170 -16.77 3.06 34.52
N ARG A 171 -18.02 3.48 34.34
CA ARG A 171 -18.79 4.34 35.24
C ARG A 171 -20.15 3.69 35.50
N PRO A 172 -20.80 4.00 36.63
CA PRO A 172 -22.13 3.46 36.93
C PRO A 172 -23.13 3.67 35.79
N HIS A 173 -24.19 2.86 35.81
CA HIS A 173 -25.36 3.03 34.94
C HIS A 173 -25.89 4.46 35.03
N LEU A 174 -26.33 5.01 33.90
CA LEU A 174 -27.00 6.29 33.86
C LEU A 174 -28.52 6.07 33.90
N GLY A 175 -29.17 6.49 34.99
CA GLY A 175 -30.61 6.28 35.18
C GLY A 175 -30.96 4.79 35.21
N TYR A 176 -31.98 4.40 34.44
CA TYR A 176 -32.48 3.02 34.33
C TYR A 176 -31.82 2.19 33.21
N SER A 177 -30.69 2.66 32.66
CA SER A 177 -29.93 1.92 31.66
C SER A 177 -29.40 0.60 32.23
N ASP A 178 -29.52 -0.49 31.49
CA ASP A 178 -28.87 -1.78 31.75
C ASP A 178 -27.43 -1.85 31.21
N HIS A 179 -26.98 -0.78 30.53
CA HIS A 179 -25.59 -0.56 30.13
C HIS A 179 -24.87 0.36 31.11
N ILE A 180 -23.61 0.05 31.42
CA ILE A 180 -22.73 0.95 32.16
C ILE A 180 -22.23 2.08 31.27
N SER A 181 -21.92 3.24 31.87
CA SER A 181 -21.36 4.36 31.13
C SER A 181 -19.86 4.20 30.91
N VAL A 182 -19.35 4.57 29.73
CA VAL A 182 -17.91 4.51 29.40
C VAL A 182 -17.31 5.92 29.44
N MET A 183 -16.34 6.15 30.32
CA MET A 183 -15.59 7.41 30.39
C MET A 183 -14.23 7.27 29.70
N LEU A 184 -13.97 8.11 28.70
CA LEU A 184 -12.68 8.16 28.01
C LEU A 184 -11.77 9.22 28.62
N ILE A 185 -10.59 8.80 29.07
CA ILE A 185 -9.54 9.69 29.59
C ILE A 185 -8.44 9.81 28.53
N PRO A 186 -8.07 11.03 28.09
CA PRO A 186 -6.98 11.20 27.13
C PRO A 186 -5.66 10.61 27.65
N ALA A 187 -5.13 9.62 26.94
CA ALA A 187 -3.81 9.02 27.21
C ALA A 187 -2.77 9.45 26.17
N TYR A 188 -3.22 10.10 25.09
CA TYR A 188 -2.38 10.55 24.01
C TYR A 188 -1.30 11.54 24.47
N ARG A 189 -0.05 11.25 24.11
CA ARG A 189 1.09 12.17 24.30
C ARG A 189 1.43 12.79 22.96
N PRO A 190 1.42 14.13 22.81
CA PRO A 190 1.74 14.79 21.54
C PRO A 190 3.11 14.40 20.99
N LEU A 191 3.25 14.39 19.65
CA LEU A 191 4.52 14.03 18.98
C LEU A 191 5.70 14.89 19.46
N SER A 192 5.47 16.17 19.75
CA SER A 192 6.51 17.07 20.28
C SER A 192 7.05 16.66 21.65
N ARG A 193 6.31 15.86 22.41
CA ARG A 193 6.75 15.30 23.71
C ARG A 193 7.27 13.86 23.59
N ARG A 194 6.96 13.14 22.49
CA ARG A 194 7.41 11.76 22.25
C ARG A 194 8.80 11.67 21.64
N SER A 195 9.12 12.56 20.70
CA SER A 195 10.42 12.58 20.03
C SER A 195 11.26 13.74 20.52
N ARG A 196 12.47 13.47 21.02
CA ARG A 196 13.45 14.53 21.30
C ARG A 196 13.75 15.29 20.00
N PRO A 197 13.81 16.64 20.04
CA PRO A 197 14.23 17.40 18.88
C PRO A 197 15.63 16.96 18.43
N ALA A 198 15.79 16.64 17.15
CA ALA A 198 17.09 16.29 16.60
C ALA A 198 17.89 17.57 16.38
N GLN A 199 19.15 17.59 16.79
CA GLN A 199 20.07 18.66 16.40
C GLN A 199 20.73 18.25 15.09
N LYS A 200 20.67 19.14 14.09
CA LYS A 200 21.39 18.97 12.83
C LYS A 200 22.34 20.15 12.68
N GLN A 201 23.62 19.87 12.47
CA GLN A 201 24.54 20.89 12.00
C GLN A 201 24.29 21.13 10.51
N VAL A 202 24.08 22.39 10.14
CA VAL A 202 23.91 22.79 8.75
C VAL A 202 24.99 23.81 8.43
N ARG A 203 25.72 23.55 7.35
CA ARG A 203 26.67 24.49 6.76
C ARG A 203 25.91 25.70 6.22
N THR A 204 26.29 26.88 6.67
CA THR A 204 25.72 28.16 6.25
C THR A 204 26.79 29.02 5.58
N TRP A 205 26.37 29.79 4.59
CA TRP A 205 27.17 30.79 3.88
C TRP A 205 26.92 32.16 4.50
N PRO A 206 27.81 32.68 5.36
CA PRO A 206 27.83 34.08 5.77
C PRO A 206 27.75 35.06 4.58
N ALA A 207 27.34 36.30 4.86
CA ALA A 207 27.13 37.33 3.83
C ALA A 207 28.39 37.66 3.00
N LYS A 208 29.60 37.38 3.52
CA LYS A 208 30.89 37.61 2.86
C LYS A 208 31.55 36.33 2.31
N SER A 209 30.90 35.18 2.42
CA SER A 209 31.52 33.90 2.04
C SER A 209 31.68 33.73 0.53
N MET A 210 30.78 34.34 -0.25
CA MET A 210 30.87 34.29 -1.71
C MET A 210 32.05 35.10 -2.23
N SER A 211 32.25 36.33 -1.73
CA SER A 211 33.39 37.16 -2.11
C SER A 211 34.70 36.53 -1.68
N ALA A 212 34.79 36.04 -0.44
CA ALA A 212 36.01 35.37 0.04
C ALA A 212 36.37 34.10 -0.75
N LEU A 213 35.37 33.37 -1.27
CA LEU A 213 35.61 32.20 -2.12
C LEU A 213 36.07 32.60 -3.53
N GLN A 214 35.51 33.69 -4.07
CA GLN A 214 35.94 34.26 -5.35
C GLN A 214 37.40 34.72 -5.26
N ASP A 215 37.74 35.52 -4.22
CA ASP A 215 39.11 35.97 -3.98
C ASP A 215 40.08 34.77 -3.83
N CYS A 216 39.67 33.72 -3.12
CA CYS A 216 40.47 32.51 -2.95
C CYS A 216 40.77 31.82 -4.30
N PHE A 217 39.76 31.67 -5.17
CA PHE A 217 39.92 31.00 -6.46
C PHE A 217 40.65 31.85 -7.51
N GLU A 218 40.50 33.17 -7.45
CA GLU A 218 41.24 34.11 -8.30
C GLU A 218 42.73 34.15 -7.96
N CYS A 219 43.09 33.97 -6.68
CA CYS A 219 44.48 33.88 -6.25
C CYS A 219 45.07 32.46 -6.28
N THR A 220 44.30 31.45 -6.73
CA THR A 220 44.79 30.07 -6.82
C THR A 220 45.52 29.84 -8.14
N ASP A 221 46.76 29.36 -8.08
CA ASP A 221 47.44 28.79 -9.24
C ASP A 221 46.89 27.38 -9.51
N TRP A 222 46.08 27.25 -10.55
CA TRP A 222 45.43 26.00 -10.92
C TRP A 222 46.37 25.04 -11.68
N ASP A 223 47.44 25.56 -12.29
CA ASP A 223 48.39 24.76 -13.06
C ASP A 223 49.28 23.92 -12.15
N MET A 224 49.54 24.38 -10.93
CA MET A 224 50.20 23.59 -9.88
C MET A 224 49.54 22.22 -9.65
N PHE A 225 48.20 22.12 -9.68
CA PHE A 225 47.52 20.82 -9.50
C PHE A 225 47.72 19.89 -10.71
N ARG A 226 47.78 20.47 -11.91
CA ARG A 226 48.04 19.72 -13.15
C ARG A 226 49.46 19.19 -13.15
N GLU A 227 50.43 20.03 -12.81
CA GLU A 227 51.84 19.67 -12.71
C GLU A 227 52.05 18.57 -11.65
N ALA A 228 51.44 18.70 -10.47
CA ALA A 228 51.53 17.70 -9.40
C ALA A 228 50.92 16.34 -9.79
N ALA A 229 49.92 16.31 -10.67
CA ALA A 229 49.31 15.08 -11.17
C ALA A 229 49.99 14.53 -12.44
N THR A 230 51.05 15.19 -12.93
CA THR A 230 51.76 14.80 -14.16
C THR A 230 53.00 13.98 -13.82
N ASN A 231 53.05 12.74 -14.31
CA ASN A 231 54.21 11.87 -14.22
C ASN A 231 54.81 11.68 -15.62
N GLY A 232 55.87 12.43 -15.93
CA GLY A 232 56.46 12.46 -17.29
C GLY A 232 55.52 13.14 -18.28
N GLU A 233 55.13 12.44 -19.36
CA GLU A 233 54.17 12.97 -20.36
C GLU A 233 52.69 12.63 -20.04
N PHE A 234 52.42 11.89 -18.97
CA PHE A 234 51.07 11.40 -18.65
C PHE A 234 50.49 12.11 -17.42
N ILE A 235 49.28 12.66 -17.58
CA ILE A 235 48.50 13.26 -16.49
C ILE A 235 47.61 12.18 -15.86
N ASN A 236 47.76 11.95 -14.57
CA ASN A 236 46.85 11.11 -13.80
C ASN A 236 45.54 11.86 -13.53
N LEU A 237 44.51 11.60 -14.34
CA LEU A 237 43.23 12.31 -14.27
C LEU A 237 42.48 12.08 -12.94
N GLU A 238 42.63 10.92 -12.32
CA GLU A 238 41.99 10.61 -11.03
C GLU A 238 42.65 11.40 -9.89
N GLU A 239 43.97 11.51 -9.90
CA GLU A 239 44.73 12.30 -8.93
C GLU A 239 44.49 13.80 -9.12
N TYR A 240 44.47 14.28 -10.36
CA TYR A 240 44.13 15.67 -10.67
C TYR A 240 42.71 16.03 -10.19
N THR A 241 41.72 15.19 -10.50
CA THR A 241 40.33 15.46 -10.10
C THR A 241 40.13 15.36 -8.58
N SER A 242 40.80 14.41 -7.92
CA SER A 242 40.75 14.25 -6.47
C SER A 242 41.39 15.44 -5.72
N THR A 243 42.56 15.91 -6.17
CA THR A 243 43.28 17.03 -5.56
C THR A 243 42.54 18.35 -5.73
N VAL A 244 42.06 18.65 -6.94
CA VAL A 244 41.23 19.84 -7.22
C VAL A 244 39.93 19.81 -6.40
N THR A 245 39.25 18.66 -6.34
CA THR A 245 38.02 18.51 -5.55
C THR A 245 38.28 18.70 -4.05
N SER A 246 39.42 18.21 -3.56
CA SER A 246 39.83 18.36 -2.16
C SER A 246 40.15 19.82 -1.82
N TYR A 247 40.85 20.53 -2.70
CA TYR A 247 41.14 21.95 -2.55
C TYR A 247 39.87 22.80 -2.54
N ILE A 248 38.98 22.61 -3.53
CA ILE A 248 37.69 23.30 -3.59
C ILE A 248 36.87 23.02 -2.32
N SER A 249 36.85 21.77 -1.85
CA SER A 249 36.16 21.40 -0.61
C SER A 249 36.76 22.17 0.59
N LYS A 250 38.08 22.27 0.68
CA LYS A 250 38.78 23.02 1.73
C LYS A 250 38.44 24.51 1.71
N CYS A 251 38.46 25.15 0.54
CA CYS A 251 38.08 26.57 0.40
C CYS A 251 36.61 26.80 0.82
N ILE A 252 35.71 25.89 0.43
CA ILE A 252 34.30 25.94 0.88
C ILE A 252 34.23 25.77 2.41
N ASP A 253 35.02 24.88 2.99
CA ASP A 253 35.07 24.65 4.43
C ASP A 253 35.50 25.90 5.20
N ASP A 254 36.48 26.64 4.67
CA ASP A 254 37.04 27.83 5.32
C ASP A 254 36.12 29.05 5.26
N VAL A 255 35.36 29.21 4.18
CA VAL A 255 34.41 30.34 4.05
C VAL A 255 33.05 30.07 4.69
N THR A 256 32.76 28.82 5.05
CA THR A 256 31.44 28.44 5.60
C THR A 256 31.49 28.22 7.10
N THR A 257 30.34 28.40 7.75
CA THR A 257 30.22 28.18 9.21
C THR A 257 29.14 27.16 9.49
N PHE A 258 29.32 26.35 10.53
CA PHE A 258 28.32 25.40 10.97
C PHE A 258 27.34 26.05 11.95
N LYS A 259 26.05 25.95 11.65
CA LYS A 259 24.98 26.37 12.55
C LYS A 259 24.18 25.16 13.01
N THR A 260 24.04 25.01 14.32
CA THR A 260 23.17 23.99 14.90
C THR A 260 21.71 24.42 14.77
N ILE A 261 20.93 23.65 14.02
CA ILE A 261 19.48 23.82 13.94
C ILE A 261 18.77 22.69 14.68
N THR A 262 17.74 23.06 15.44
CA THR A 262 16.85 22.08 16.08
C THR A 262 15.74 21.69 15.11
N ILE A 263 15.77 20.44 14.66
CA ILE A 263 14.73 19.83 13.82
C ILE A 263 13.74 19.11 14.71
N ARG A 264 12.47 19.52 14.65
CA ARG A 264 11.38 18.84 15.36
C ARG A 264 10.64 17.91 14.39
N SER A 265 10.23 16.74 14.86
CA SER A 265 9.50 15.73 14.06
C SER A 265 8.19 16.24 13.44
N ASN A 266 7.59 17.29 14.04
CA ASN A 266 6.35 17.91 13.59
C ASN A 266 6.56 19.18 12.73
N GLN A 267 7.79 19.47 12.29
CA GLN A 267 8.08 20.66 11.52
C GLN A 267 7.46 20.55 10.12
N LYS A 268 6.51 21.44 9.81
CA LYS A 268 5.85 21.44 8.50
C LYS A 268 6.85 21.90 7.41
N PRO A 269 6.86 21.27 6.22
CA PRO A 269 7.82 21.60 5.15
C PRO A 269 7.79 23.05 4.66
N TRP A 270 6.63 23.71 4.77
CA TRP A 270 6.43 25.12 4.37
C TRP A 270 6.84 26.13 5.45
N MET A 271 7.47 25.70 6.56
CA MET A 271 7.96 26.60 7.63
C MET A 271 9.31 27.24 7.26
N THR A 272 9.25 28.19 6.33
CA THR A 272 10.41 28.96 5.86
C THR A 272 10.93 29.94 6.92
N ALA A 273 12.11 30.54 6.68
CA ALA A 273 12.65 31.60 7.54
C ALA A 273 11.69 32.80 7.64
N LYS A 274 11.10 33.22 6.50
CA LYS A 274 10.08 34.28 6.42
C LYS A 274 8.87 34.00 7.34
N VAL A 275 8.31 32.79 7.27
CA VAL A 275 7.16 32.41 8.11
C VAL A 275 7.52 32.38 9.60
N ARG A 276 8.74 31.91 9.95
CA ARG A 276 9.23 31.92 11.33
C ARG A 276 9.43 33.34 11.88
N ALA A 277 9.93 34.26 11.07
CA ALA A 277 10.07 35.67 11.47
C ALA A 277 8.71 36.31 11.77
N LEU A 278 7.72 36.13 10.87
CA LEU A 278 6.36 36.66 11.05
C LEU A 278 5.63 36.06 12.27
N LEU A 279 5.89 34.79 12.59
CA LEU A 279 5.42 34.16 13.83
C LEU A 279 5.98 34.87 15.06
N LYS A 280 7.28 35.17 15.08
CA LYS A 280 7.93 35.89 16.17
C LYS A 280 7.32 37.30 16.33
N THR A 281 7.09 38.01 15.23
CA THR A 281 6.44 39.33 15.23
C THR A 281 5.03 39.27 15.84
N ARG A 282 4.22 38.28 15.45
CA ARG A 282 2.88 38.07 16.03
C ARG A 282 2.94 37.78 17.53
N ASP A 283 3.85 36.90 17.95
CA ASP A 283 3.98 36.51 19.35
C ASP A 283 4.44 37.68 20.23
N SER A 284 5.34 38.52 19.71
CA SER A 284 5.73 39.76 20.38
C SER A 284 4.54 40.72 20.52
N ALA A 285 3.75 40.94 19.46
CA ALA A 285 2.56 41.79 19.52
C ALA A 285 1.50 41.26 20.51
N PHE A 286 1.33 39.94 20.58
CA PHE A 286 0.43 39.32 21.56
C PHE A 286 0.90 39.55 23.00
N ARG A 287 2.20 39.36 23.28
CA ARG A 287 2.76 39.59 24.63
C ARG A 287 2.71 41.06 25.03
N ALA A 288 2.83 41.97 24.07
CA ALA A 288 2.74 43.42 24.31
C ALA A 288 1.29 43.92 24.52
N GLY A 289 0.27 43.08 24.32
CA GLY A 289 -1.14 43.49 24.47
C GLY A 289 -1.68 44.39 23.34
N ASP A 290 -0.87 44.69 22.32
CA ASP A 290 -1.25 45.57 21.21
C ASP A 290 -2.21 44.87 20.24
N LYS A 291 -3.50 45.23 20.32
CA LYS A 291 -4.56 44.64 19.50
C LYS A 291 -4.44 44.97 18.01
N THR A 292 -3.96 46.16 17.64
CA THR A 292 -3.88 46.58 16.22
C THR A 292 -2.67 45.94 15.54
N ALA A 293 -1.51 45.95 16.19
CA ALA A 293 -0.32 45.25 15.71
C ALA A 293 -0.56 43.73 15.64
N LEU A 294 -1.28 43.15 16.61
CA LEU A 294 -1.65 41.73 16.59
C LEU A 294 -2.54 41.38 15.38
N LYS A 295 -3.53 42.22 15.06
CA LYS A 295 -4.40 42.02 13.88
C LYS A 295 -3.59 42.06 12.58
N THR A 296 -2.72 43.05 12.44
CA THR A 296 -1.84 43.20 11.26
C THR A 296 -0.84 42.05 11.13
N ALA A 297 -0.18 41.66 12.22
CA ALA A 297 0.75 40.55 12.23
C ALA A 297 0.06 39.21 11.92
N ARG A 298 -1.17 38.99 12.40
CA ARG A 298 -1.99 37.81 12.05
C ARG A 298 -2.32 37.75 10.56
N ALA A 299 -2.71 38.87 9.96
CA ALA A 299 -3.02 38.94 8.52
C ALA A 299 -1.77 38.65 7.66
N LYS A 300 -0.65 39.31 7.96
CA LYS A 300 0.64 39.09 7.28
C LYS A 300 1.12 37.64 7.41
N LEU A 301 1.06 37.07 8.62
CA LEU A 301 1.40 35.67 8.85
C LEU A 301 0.51 34.71 8.04
N SER A 302 -0.80 34.97 8.00
CA SER A 302 -1.74 34.15 7.24
C SER A 302 -1.48 34.20 5.74
N CYS A 303 -1.12 35.36 5.20
CA CYS A 303 -0.69 35.52 3.80
C CYS A 303 0.58 34.72 3.51
N ALA A 304 1.63 34.92 4.31
CA ALA A 304 2.90 34.22 4.13
C ALA A 304 2.78 32.69 4.26
N ILE A 305 1.92 32.20 5.16
CA ILE A 305 1.64 30.76 5.27
C ILE A 305 0.95 30.25 3.99
N ARG A 306 0.01 30.99 3.41
CA ARG A 306 -0.65 30.61 2.15
C ARG A 306 0.35 30.57 1.00
N GLU A 307 1.18 31.61 0.86
CA GLU A 307 2.26 31.66 -0.14
C GLU A 307 3.24 30.49 0.01
N ALA A 308 3.74 30.25 1.22
CA ALA A 308 4.71 29.18 1.48
C ALA A 308 4.12 27.79 1.21
N LYS A 309 2.84 27.57 1.55
CA LYS A 309 2.13 26.32 1.18
C LYS A 309 2.01 26.17 -0.34
N ARG A 310 1.69 27.25 -1.05
CA ARG A 310 1.54 27.26 -2.52
C ARG A 310 2.87 27.00 -3.23
N ALA A 311 3.95 27.65 -2.79
CA ALA A 311 5.30 27.41 -3.29
C ALA A 311 5.78 25.97 -3.03
N HIS A 312 5.51 25.46 -1.83
CA HIS A 312 5.79 24.06 -1.50
C HIS A 312 5.03 23.11 -2.42
N ALA A 313 3.72 23.33 -2.63
CA ALA A 313 2.91 22.52 -3.54
C ALA A 313 3.43 22.56 -4.98
N LYS A 314 3.82 23.75 -5.50
CA LYS A 314 4.42 23.89 -6.84
C LYS A 314 5.72 23.10 -6.98
N ARG A 315 6.61 23.17 -5.99
CA ARG A 315 7.86 22.38 -5.97
C ARG A 315 7.57 20.88 -5.99
N ILE A 316 6.62 20.44 -5.18
CA ILE A 316 6.20 19.03 -5.16
C ILE A 316 5.63 18.61 -6.52
N HIS A 317 4.77 19.44 -7.11
CA HIS A 317 4.19 19.19 -8.43
C HIS A 317 5.25 19.12 -9.54
N GLY A 318 6.30 19.96 -9.47
CA GLY A 318 7.41 19.95 -10.42
C GLY A 318 8.14 18.60 -10.53
N HIS A 319 8.13 17.77 -9.47
CA HIS A 319 8.70 16.42 -9.52
C HIS A 319 7.91 15.44 -10.41
N PHE A 320 6.72 15.80 -10.86
CA PHE A 320 5.79 14.92 -11.59
C PHE A 320 5.35 15.49 -12.94
N GLN A 321 6.01 16.54 -13.44
CA GLN A 321 5.68 17.14 -14.74
C GLN A 321 6.22 16.33 -15.91
N ASP A 322 7.38 15.70 -15.74
CA ASP A 322 7.98 14.82 -16.74
C ASP A 322 7.66 13.36 -16.39
N SER A 323 6.87 12.71 -17.26
CA SER A 323 6.46 11.31 -17.09
C SER A 323 7.57 10.31 -17.47
N GLY A 324 8.62 10.74 -18.17
CA GLY A 324 9.78 9.93 -18.53
C GLY A 324 10.83 9.83 -17.42
N ASP A 325 10.95 10.84 -16.56
CA ASP A 325 11.94 10.87 -15.48
C ASP A 325 11.42 10.19 -14.20
N THR A 326 11.49 8.85 -14.21
CA THR A 326 11.13 8.02 -13.05
C THR A 326 11.94 8.35 -11.79
N ARG A 327 13.19 8.82 -11.92
CA ARG A 327 14.05 9.21 -10.79
C ARG A 327 13.51 10.46 -10.11
N ARG A 328 13.15 11.51 -10.87
CA ARG A 328 12.52 12.73 -10.33
C ARG A 328 11.16 12.43 -9.70
N MET A 329 10.37 11.55 -10.31
CA MET A 329 9.10 11.09 -9.73
C MET A 329 9.31 10.45 -8.35
N TRP A 330 10.30 9.56 -8.23
CA TRP A 330 10.64 8.92 -6.95
C TRP A 330 11.16 9.91 -5.91
N GLN A 331 11.95 10.91 -6.30
CA GLN A 331 12.35 12.01 -5.40
C GLN A 331 11.13 12.79 -4.88
N GLY A 332 10.15 13.07 -5.74
CA GLY A 332 8.88 13.68 -5.35
C GLY A 332 8.11 12.83 -4.33
N ILE A 333 8.02 11.51 -4.57
CA ILE A 333 7.40 10.57 -3.65
C ILE A 333 8.13 10.57 -2.30
N GLN A 334 9.47 10.48 -2.29
CA GLN A 334 10.27 10.53 -1.06
C GLN A 334 10.05 11.83 -0.28
N ALA A 335 10.04 12.97 -0.98
CA ALA A 335 9.81 14.29 -0.37
C ALA A 335 8.42 14.43 0.27
N ILE A 336 7.38 13.82 -0.33
CA ILE A 336 6.02 13.83 0.23
C ILE A 336 5.90 12.83 1.37
N THR A 337 6.60 11.71 1.28
CA THR A 337 6.37 10.54 2.13
C THR A 337 7.31 10.46 3.33
N ASN A 338 8.42 11.22 3.34
CA ASN A 338 9.57 10.99 4.21
C ASN A 338 10.03 9.53 4.19
N TYR A 339 9.73 8.80 3.11
CA TYR A 339 10.15 7.42 2.94
C TYR A 339 11.65 7.45 2.64
N LYS A 340 12.44 7.10 3.65
CA LYS A 340 13.85 6.80 3.46
C LYS A 340 13.92 5.33 3.07
N THR A 341 14.34 5.04 1.83
CA THR A 341 14.79 3.70 1.50
C THR A 341 15.91 3.35 2.46
N THR A 342 15.76 2.26 3.20
CA THR A 342 16.93 1.58 3.76
C THR A 342 17.78 1.23 2.56
N SER A 343 18.96 1.85 2.43
CA SER A 343 19.90 1.45 1.38
C SER A 343 20.11 -0.05 1.53
N PRO A 344 19.79 -0.88 0.53
CA PRO A 344 20.18 -2.27 0.58
C PRO A 344 21.71 -2.28 0.70
N ALA A 345 22.26 -3.06 1.63
CA ALA A 345 23.64 -3.47 1.52
C ALA A 345 23.69 -4.41 0.30
N CYS A 346 24.09 -3.87 -0.84
CA CYS A 346 24.37 -4.66 -2.03
C CYS A 346 25.61 -4.06 -2.68
N ASP A 347 26.55 -4.92 -3.05
CA ASP A 347 27.75 -4.57 -3.78
C ASP A 347 27.38 -3.80 -5.05
N ARG A 348 28.09 -2.70 -5.28
CA ARG A 348 27.85 -1.76 -6.38
C ARG A 348 28.50 -2.26 -7.67
N ASP A 349 28.11 -3.44 -8.14
CA ASP A 349 28.42 -3.83 -9.50
C ASP A 349 27.26 -3.41 -10.42
N ALA A 350 27.45 -2.28 -11.09
CA ALA A 350 26.46 -1.73 -12.03
C ALA A 350 26.26 -2.64 -13.26
N SER A 351 27.18 -3.58 -13.50
CA SER A 351 27.08 -4.54 -14.61
C SER A 351 26.20 -5.75 -14.28
N LEU A 352 25.89 -6.01 -13.01
CA LEU A 352 25.17 -7.22 -12.58
C LEU A 352 23.74 -7.31 -13.16
N PRO A 353 22.92 -6.23 -13.20
CA PRO A 353 21.60 -6.30 -13.82
C PRO A 353 21.66 -6.59 -15.32
N ASP A 354 22.64 -6.01 -16.03
CA ASP A 354 22.84 -6.23 -17.46
C ASP A 354 23.38 -7.64 -17.72
N ALA A 355 24.34 -8.11 -16.92
CA ALA A 355 24.84 -9.49 -16.97
C ALA A 355 23.75 -10.54 -16.65
N LEU A 356 22.84 -10.24 -15.71
CA LEU A 356 21.68 -11.10 -15.43
C LEU A 356 20.66 -11.05 -16.57
N ASN A 357 20.40 -9.87 -17.13
CA ASN A 357 19.54 -9.73 -18.30
C ASN A 357 20.11 -10.50 -19.49
N ASP A 358 21.40 -10.38 -19.79
CA ASP A 358 22.07 -11.14 -20.85
C ASP A 358 22.05 -12.66 -20.57
N PHE A 359 22.28 -13.05 -19.31
CA PHE A 359 22.24 -14.45 -18.87
C PHE A 359 20.85 -15.09 -19.04
N TYR A 360 19.77 -14.34 -18.79
CA TYR A 360 18.40 -14.86 -18.95
C TYR A 360 17.85 -14.65 -20.36
N ALA A 361 18.20 -13.56 -21.04
CA ALA A 361 17.82 -13.28 -22.43
C ALA A 361 18.48 -14.23 -23.42
N ARG A 362 19.64 -14.84 -23.11
CA ARG A 362 20.23 -15.87 -23.97
C ARG A 362 19.32 -17.10 -24.18
N PHE A 363 18.37 -17.35 -23.27
CA PHE A 363 17.36 -18.41 -23.43
C PHE A 363 16.21 -17.99 -24.36
N GLU A 364 16.05 -16.69 -24.65
CA GLU A 364 15.09 -16.15 -25.62
C GLU A 364 15.74 -15.89 -27.00
N VAL A 365 17.05 -15.61 -27.06
CA VAL A 365 17.75 -15.21 -28.30
C VAL A 365 18.39 -16.38 -29.07
N GLN A 366 18.71 -17.51 -28.43
CA GLN A 366 19.33 -18.65 -29.12
C GLN A 366 18.31 -19.68 -29.61
N ASN A 367 17.67 -19.39 -30.75
CA ASN A 367 17.21 -20.45 -31.66
C ASN A 367 17.72 -20.27 -33.10
N ASN A 368 18.83 -19.53 -33.28
CA ASN A 368 19.48 -19.35 -34.60
C ASN A 368 20.92 -19.90 -34.66
N VAL A 369 21.30 -20.84 -33.79
CA VAL A 369 22.53 -21.61 -34.01
C VAL A 369 22.14 -22.91 -34.70
N VAL A 370 22.57 -23.09 -35.96
CA VAL A 370 22.57 -24.41 -36.60
C VAL A 370 23.32 -25.35 -35.66
N ALA A 371 22.62 -26.36 -35.13
CA ALA A 371 23.20 -27.33 -34.23
C ALA A 371 24.44 -27.95 -34.88
N ARG A 372 25.64 -27.56 -34.44
CA ARG A 372 26.83 -28.35 -34.67
C ARG A 372 26.66 -29.62 -33.85
N LYS A 373 26.07 -30.65 -34.47
CA LYS A 373 26.19 -32.03 -34.01
C LYS A 373 27.69 -32.36 -34.03
N THR A 374 28.35 -32.25 -32.90
CA THR A 374 29.44 -33.19 -32.63
C THR A 374 28.78 -34.55 -32.61
N ILE A 375 29.10 -35.38 -33.61
CA ILE A 375 28.63 -36.75 -33.68
C ILE A 375 29.25 -37.44 -32.46
N PRO A 376 28.47 -37.83 -31.43
CA PRO A 376 29.04 -38.57 -30.32
C PRO A 376 29.54 -39.93 -30.86
N PRO A 377 30.60 -40.50 -30.28
CA PRO A 377 31.15 -41.78 -30.71
C PRO A 377 30.04 -42.84 -30.80
N PRO A 378 30.12 -43.80 -31.74
CA PRO A 378 29.03 -44.74 -32.04
C PRO A 378 28.48 -45.52 -30.83
N SER A 379 29.28 -45.67 -29.77
CA SER A 379 28.91 -46.33 -28.51
C SER A 379 27.97 -45.52 -27.62
N ASP A 380 27.84 -44.21 -27.81
CA ASP A 380 27.04 -43.31 -26.95
C ASP A 380 25.65 -42.98 -27.52
N GLN A 381 25.32 -43.46 -28.72
CA GLN A 381 24.02 -43.23 -29.37
C GLN A 381 23.01 -44.37 -29.15
N THR A 382 23.44 -45.52 -28.63
CA THR A 382 22.57 -46.67 -28.41
C THR A 382 21.92 -46.58 -27.03
N THR A 383 20.62 -46.29 -27.00
CA THR A 383 19.82 -46.37 -25.78
C THR A 383 19.25 -47.77 -25.66
N THR A 384 19.73 -48.56 -24.69
CA THR A 384 19.13 -49.87 -24.39
C THR A 384 17.76 -49.66 -23.74
N ILE A 385 16.68 -49.96 -24.46
CA ILE A 385 15.33 -49.98 -23.90
C ILE A 385 15.15 -51.34 -23.23
N ILE A 386 15.12 -51.37 -21.90
CA ILE A 386 14.76 -52.56 -21.13
C ILE A 386 13.28 -52.44 -20.79
N PRO A 387 12.39 -53.24 -21.41
CA PRO A 387 10.96 -53.13 -21.19
C PRO A 387 10.59 -53.71 -19.82
N VAL A 388 9.89 -52.91 -18.99
CA VAL A 388 9.45 -53.32 -17.64
C VAL A 388 7.98 -53.76 -17.69
N PRO A 389 7.62 -54.98 -17.25
CA PRO A 389 6.24 -55.45 -17.25
C PRO A 389 5.33 -54.59 -16.37
N LYS A 390 4.15 -54.22 -16.85
CA LYS A 390 3.07 -53.59 -16.06
C LYS A 390 2.32 -54.61 -15.20
N LYS A 391 2.44 -55.91 -15.50
CA LYS A 391 1.71 -57.04 -14.88
C LYS A 391 2.64 -58.26 -14.78
N SER A 392 2.28 -59.24 -13.96
CA SER A 392 3.10 -60.45 -13.67
C SER A 392 3.28 -61.40 -14.86
N THR A 393 2.30 -61.48 -15.76
CA THR A 393 2.36 -62.25 -17.01
C THR A 393 2.16 -61.32 -18.20
N VAL A 394 3.11 -61.32 -19.15
CA VAL A 394 3.09 -60.44 -20.32
C VAL A 394 2.44 -61.19 -21.50
N SER A 395 1.43 -60.59 -22.12
CA SER A 395 0.71 -61.18 -23.26
C SER A 395 0.86 -60.38 -24.55
N CYS A 396 1.15 -59.07 -24.47
CA CYS A 396 1.38 -58.21 -25.63
C CYS A 396 2.30 -57.03 -25.32
N LEU A 397 2.81 -56.36 -26.36
CA LEU A 397 3.74 -55.22 -26.22
C LEU A 397 3.20 -54.05 -25.39
N ASN A 398 1.88 -53.85 -25.34
CA ASN A 398 1.23 -52.81 -24.52
C ASN A 398 1.32 -53.09 -23.01
N ASP A 399 1.64 -54.33 -22.61
CA ASP A 399 1.84 -54.72 -21.22
C ASP A 399 3.20 -54.27 -20.68
N TYR A 400 4.08 -53.66 -21.48
CA TYR A 400 5.33 -53.04 -21.02
C TYR A 400 5.20 -51.53 -20.77
N ARG A 401 5.96 -51.00 -19.80
CA ARG A 401 6.16 -49.55 -19.62
C ARG A 401 7.27 -49.07 -20.58
N PRO A 402 7.05 -48.01 -21.38
CA PRO A 402 8.15 -47.38 -22.10
C PRO A 402 8.97 -46.57 -21.08
N VAL A 403 10.15 -47.07 -20.73
CA VAL A 403 11.13 -46.31 -19.95
C VAL A 403 12.38 -46.15 -20.81
N ALA A 404 12.64 -44.92 -21.24
CA ALA A 404 13.95 -44.56 -21.76
C ALA A 404 14.91 -44.49 -20.57
N LEU A 405 15.93 -45.35 -20.52
CA LEU A 405 17.07 -45.10 -19.64
C LEU A 405 17.70 -43.78 -20.09
N THR A 406 17.69 -42.79 -19.20
CA THR A 406 18.31 -41.47 -19.43
C THR A 406 19.70 -41.64 -20.05
N PRO A 407 20.03 -40.94 -21.15
CA PRO A 407 21.37 -40.98 -21.76
C PRO A 407 22.47 -40.75 -20.73
N ILE A 408 23.67 -41.28 -20.96
CA ILE A 408 24.83 -41.14 -20.05
C ILE A 408 25.07 -39.66 -19.70
N MET A 409 24.96 -38.77 -20.69
CA MET A 409 25.03 -37.31 -20.50
C MET A 409 24.01 -36.79 -19.48
N MET A 410 22.81 -37.33 -19.43
CA MET A 410 21.77 -36.92 -18.51
C MET A 410 21.96 -37.52 -17.10
N LYS A 411 22.61 -38.68 -16.98
CA LYS A 411 23.12 -39.20 -15.70
C LYS A 411 24.29 -38.34 -15.17
N CYS A 412 25.20 -37.92 -16.04
CA CYS A 412 26.29 -36.99 -15.68
C CYS A 412 25.74 -35.62 -15.27
N PHE A 413 24.78 -35.07 -16.03
CA PHE A 413 24.10 -33.83 -15.71
C PHE A 413 23.35 -33.93 -14.38
N LYS A 414 22.60 -35.03 -14.14
CA LYS A 414 21.98 -35.31 -12.84
C LYS A 414 23.01 -35.31 -11.71
N ARG A 415 24.16 -35.97 -11.86
CA ARG A 415 25.22 -35.98 -10.84
C ARG A 415 25.85 -34.60 -10.58
N LEU A 416 26.04 -33.80 -11.63
CA LEU A 416 26.57 -32.42 -11.53
C LEU A 416 25.57 -31.47 -10.86
N VAL A 417 24.30 -31.56 -11.24
CA VAL A 417 23.22 -30.71 -10.70
C VAL A 417 22.89 -31.09 -9.26
N MET A 418 22.88 -32.38 -8.91
CA MET A 418 22.60 -32.84 -7.53
C MET A 418 23.60 -32.24 -6.52
N ARG A 419 24.89 -32.09 -6.87
CA ARG A 419 25.89 -31.41 -6.02
C ARG A 419 25.56 -29.94 -5.71
N HIS A 420 24.67 -29.33 -6.49
CA HIS A 420 24.26 -27.92 -6.33
C HIS A 420 22.86 -27.78 -5.72
N ILE A 421 22.10 -28.87 -5.55
CA ILE A 421 20.78 -28.86 -4.90
C ILE A 421 21.00 -28.96 -3.40
N LYS A 422 20.83 -27.84 -2.69
CA LYS A 422 20.89 -27.85 -1.22
C LYS A 422 19.52 -28.28 -0.66
N VAL A 423 19.50 -29.36 0.11
CA VAL A 423 18.26 -29.96 0.66
C VAL A 423 17.51 -28.98 1.57
N ASP A 424 18.24 -28.18 2.37
CA ASP A 424 17.69 -27.14 3.26
C ASP A 424 16.88 -26.08 2.51
N LYS A 425 17.30 -25.72 1.30
CA LYS A 425 16.66 -24.71 0.43
C LYS A 425 15.61 -25.29 -0.50
N THR A 426 15.55 -26.61 -0.64
CA THR A 426 14.61 -27.29 -1.52
C THR A 426 13.32 -27.58 -0.76
N LYS A 427 12.19 -27.33 -1.40
CA LYS A 427 10.85 -27.62 -0.86
C LYS A 427 10.07 -28.42 -1.88
N GLU A 428 9.39 -29.47 -1.41
CA GLU A 428 8.50 -30.27 -2.23
C GLU A 428 7.07 -29.73 -2.10
N MET A 429 6.35 -29.58 -3.20
CA MET A 429 4.92 -29.23 -3.16
C MET A 429 4.15 -30.27 -3.94
N VAL A 430 3.31 -31.02 -3.23
CA VAL A 430 2.50 -32.10 -3.81
C VAL A 430 1.12 -31.56 -4.18
N VAL A 431 0.72 -31.75 -5.44
CA VAL A 431 -0.60 -31.35 -5.95
C VAL A 431 -1.36 -32.62 -6.32
N ASP A 432 -2.24 -33.09 -5.42
CA ASP A 432 -3.06 -34.29 -5.62
C ASP A 432 -4.56 -33.99 -5.51
N PHE A 433 -5.28 -34.21 -6.61
CA PHE A 433 -6.73 -34.04 -6.71
C PHE A 433 -7.48 -35.39 -6.84
N ARG A 434 -6.81 -36.52 -6.61
CA ARG A 434 -7.47 -37.84 -6.61
C ARG A 434 -8.49 -37.91 -5.47
N ARG A 435 -9.61 -38.62 -5.71
CA ARG A 435 -10.70 -38.79 -4.72
C ARG A 435 -10.26 -39.64 -3.52
N ALA A 436 -9.40 -40.63 -3.76
CA ALA A 436 -8.71 -41.38 -2.73
C ALA A 436 -7.29 -40.83 -2.62
N GLN A 437 -7.02 -40.09 -1.55
CA GLN A 437 -5.68 -39.60 -1.26
C GLN A 437 -4.84 -40.75 -0.72
N SER A 438 -3.65 -40.92 -1.29
CA SER A 438 -2.65 -41.87 -0.81
C SER A 438 -1.60 -41.11 0.00
N ASP A 439 -1.05 -41.71 1.06
CA ASP A 439 0.12 -41.15 1.71
C ASP A 439 1.27 -41.03 0.71
N HIS A 440 1.85 -39.83 0.63
CA HIS A 440 2.98 -39.55 -0.24
C HIS A 440 4.27 -39.83 0.50
N SER A 441 5.09 -40.75 -0.02
CA SER A 441 6.44 -40.97 0.50
C SER A 441 7.28 -39.70 0.35
N PRO A 442 8.00 -39.26 1.41
CA PRO A 442 8.78 -38.03 1.36
C PRO A 442 9.92 -38.14 0.34
N LEU A 443 10.17 -37.07 -0.41
CA LEU A 443 11.32 -37.00 -1.32
C LEU A 443 12.64 -36.99 -0.51
N ILE A 444 13.52 -37.95 -0.79
CA ILE A 444 14.83 -38.07 -0.14
C ILE A 444 15.92 -37.62 -1.13
N ILE A 445 16.75 -36.65 -0.71
CA ILE A 445 17.94 -36.17 -1.43
C ILE A 445 19.13 -36.29 -0.47
N ASP A 446 20.20 -36.99 -0.87
CA ASP A 446 21.39 -37.21 -0.04
C ASP A 446 21.05 -37.67 1.39
N GLU A 447 20.23 -38.71 1.50
CA GLU A 447 19.75 -39.32 2.76
C GLU A 447 18.95 -38.38 3.67
N SER A 448 18.62 -37.17 3.19
CA SER A 448 17.86 -36.15 3.91
C SER A 448 16.48 -35.97 3.29
N SER A 449 15.43 -35.94 4.12
CA SER A 449 14.05 -35.71 3.67
C SER A 449 13.83 -34.25 3.31
N VAL A 450 13.30 -33.98 2.12
CA VAL A 450 12.88 -32.65 1.67
C VAL A 450 11.56 -32.28 2.37
N GLU A 451 11.46 -31.04 2.84
CA GLU A 451 10.22 -30.54 3.46
C GLU A 451 9.09 -30.41 2.43
N ILE A 452 7.95 -31.06 2.72
CA ILE A 452 6.71 -30.89 1.96
C ILE A 452 5.98 -29.63 2.45
N VAL A 453 5.71 -28.70 1.53
CA VAL A 453 5.04 -27.43 1.81
C VAL A 453 3.67 -27.37 1.13
N LYS A 454 2.69 -26.77 1.83
CA LYS A 454 1.35 -26.51 1.29
C LYS A 454 1.28 -25.31 0.35
N SER A 455 2.29 -24.43 0.41
CA SER A 455 2.36 -23.28 -0.48
C SER A 455 3.80 -22.83 -0.65
N THR A 456 4.13 -22.33 -1.84
CA THR A 456 5.44 -21.76 -2.14
C THR A 456 5.30 -20.47 -2.94
N LYS A 457 6.30 -19.60 -2.86
CA LYS A 457 6.33 -18.36 -3.64
C LYS A 457 7.26 -18.53 -4.82
N PHE A 458 6.71 -18.46 -6.03
CA PHE A 458 7.45 -18.60 -7.27
C PHE A 458 7.31 -17.33 -8.11
N LEU A 459 8.45 -16.72 -8.48
CA LEU A 459 8.51 -15.48 -9.28
C LEU A 459 7.58 -14.35 -8.79
N GLY A 460 7.37 -14.25 -7.47
CA GLY A 460 6.52 -13.22 -6.88
C GLY A 460 5.07 -13.64 -6.59
N VAL A 461 4.62 -14.78 -7.12
CA VAL A 461 3.25 -15.32 -6.97
C VAL A 461 3.22 -16.44 -5.94
N HIS A 462 2.22 -16.46 -5.07
CA HIS A 462 2.02 -17.59 -4.15
C HIS A 462 1.22 -18.70 -4.83
N LEU A 463 1.83 -19.87 -4.93
CA LEU A 463 1.22 -21.12 -5.39
C LEU A 463 0.84 -21.95 -4.16
N ALA A 464 -0.36 -22.52 -4.15
CA ALA A 464 -0.83 -23.43 -3.11
C ALA A 464 -1.03 -24.84 -3.70
N ASP A 465 -0.86 -25.86 -2.88
CA ASP A 465 -1.07 -27.28 -3.19
C ASP A 465 -2.47 -27.58 -3.74
N ASN A 466 -3.49 -26.89 -3.22
CA ASN A 466 -4.87 -26.95 -3.64
C ASN A 466 -5.20 -26.04 -4.85
N LEU A 467 -4.18 -25.38 -5.40
CA LEU A 467 -4.27 -24.41 -6.49
C LEU A 467 -5.30 -23.28 -6.24
N THR A 468 -5.54 -22.93 -4.97
CA THR A 468 -6.33 -21.74 -4.61
C THR A 468 -5.47 -20.50 -4.63
N TRP A 469 -6.07 -19.36 -4.96
CA TRP A 469 -5.33 -18.10 -5.10
C TRP A 469 -5.50 -17.16 -3.91
N SER A 470 -6.21 -17.57 -2.86
CA SER A 470 -6.54 -16.71 -1.72
C SER A 470 -5.31 -16.23 -0.94
N LEU A 471 -4.25 -17.04 -0.86
CA LEU A 471 -2.98 -16.61 -0.25
C LEU A 471 -2.31 -15.52 -1.11
N ASN A 472 -2.31 -15.71 -2.44
CA ASN A 472 -1.77 -14.75 -3.39
C ASN A 472 -2.54 -13.42 -3.37
N THR A 473 -3.87 -13.47 -3.47
CA THR A 473 -4.74 -12.27 -3.46
C THR A 473 -4.65 -11.53 -2.13
N SER A 474 -4.54 -12.23 -1.01
CA SER A 474 -4.32 -11.63 0.31
C SER A 474 -2.97 -10.90 0.38
N SER A 475 -1.91 -11.53 -0.15
CA SER A 475 -0.57 -10.93 -0.21
C SER A 475 -0.54 -9.68 -1.09
N ILE A 476 -1.13 -9.74 -2.29
CA ILE A 476 -1.30 -8.62 -3.22
C ILE A 476 -2.11 -7.50 -2.55
N THR A 477 -3.23 -7.83 -1.92
CA THR A 477 -4.11 -6.87 -1.24
C THR A 477 -3.37 -6.11 -0.16
N LYS A 478 -2.61 -6.80 0.71
CA LYS A 478 -1.81 -6.15 1.75
C LYS A 478 -0.80 -5.17 1.17
N LYS A 479 -0.07 -5.55 0.12
CA LYS A 479 0.90 -4.67 -0.56
C LYS A 479 0.22 -3.46 -1.23
N ALA A 480 -0.88 -3.69 -1.94
CA ALA A 480 -1.63 -2.62 -2.59
C ALA A 480 -2.26 -1.65 -1.56
N GLN A 481 -2.76 -2.15 -0.42
CA GLN A 481 -3.23 -1.31 0.68
C GLN A 481 -2.12 -0.44 1.30
N GLN A 482 -0.90 -0.97 1.40
CA GLN A 482 0.26 -0.17 1.81
C GLN A 482 0.53 0.95 0.80
N ARG A 483 0.43 0.68 -0.50
CA ARG A 483 0.64 1.70 -1.55
C ARG A 483 -0.50 2.72 -1.65
N LEU A 484 -1.73 2.34 -1.32
CA LEU A 484 -2.87 3.27 -1.17
C LEU A 484 -2.61 4.34 -0.10
N TYR A 485 -1.82 4.06 0.94
CA TYR A 485 -1.42 5.08 1.89
C TYR A 485 -0.60 6.19 1.23
N PHE A 486 0.33 5.83 0.34
CA PHE A 486 1.09 6.83 -0.43
C PHE A 486 0.17 7.60 -1.38
N LEU A 487 -0.73 6.93 -2.10
CA LEU A 487 -1.71 7.60 -2.94
C LEU A 487 -2.55 8.63 -2.17
N ARG A 488 -3.01 8.30 -0.95
CA ARG A 488 -3.69 9.27 -0.07
C ARG A 488 -2.81 10.46 0.30
N ARG A 489 -1.52 10.24 0.55
CA ARG A 489 -0.57 11.32 0.83
C ARG A 489 -0.31 12.21 -0.38
N LEU A 490 -0.24 11.63 -1.57
CA LEU A 490 -0.13 12.39 -2.82
C LEU A 490 -1.37 13.25 -3.05
N ARG A 491 -2.56 12.70 -2.84
CA ARG A 491 -3.82 13.46 -2.90
C ARG A 491 -3.87 14.58 -1.86
N LYS A 492 -3.41 14.31 -0.63
CA LYS A 492 -3.27 15.31 0.44
C LYS A 492 -2.29 16.44 0.08
N ALA A 493 -1.27 16.15 -0.73
CA ALA A 493 -0.36 17.15 -1.27
C ALA A 493 -0.97 17.97 -2.43
N HIS A 494 -2.25 17.74 -2.74
CA HIS A 494 -3.03 18.41 -3.80
C HIS A 494 -2.44 18.20 -5.19
N LEU A 495 -1.87 17.02 -5.43
CA LEU A 495 -1.45 16.63 -6.78
C LEU A 495 -2.68 16.40 -7.68
N PRO A 496 -2.60 16.82 -8.96
CA PRO A 496 -3.73 16.72 -9.87
C PRO A 496 -4.00 15.26 -10.25
N PRO A 497 -5.25 14.93 -10.64
CA PRO A 497 -5.65 13.56 -10.94
C PRO A 497 -4.75 12.79 -11.93
N PRO A 498 -4.24 13.38 -13.03
CA PRO A 498 -3.36 12.65 -13.97
C PRO A 498 -2.11 12.07 -13.32
N ILE A 499 -1.47 12.81 -12.41
CA ILE A 499 -0.28 12.36 -11.68
C ILE A 499 -0.65 11.23 -10.71
N LEU A 500 -1.80 11.34 -10.05
CA LEU A 500 -2.29 10.30 -9.14
C LEU A 500 -2.64 9.02 -9.90
N THR A 501 -3.22 9.13 -11.10
CA THR A 501 -3.49 7.99 -11.99
C THR A 501 -2.21 7.33 -12.46
N MET A 502 -1.19 8.12 -12.85
CA MET A 502 0.13 7.60 -13.22
C MET A 502 0.78 6.84 -12.05
N PHE A 503 0.74 7.41 -10.84
CA PHE A 503 1.23 6.72 -9.64
C PHE A 503 0.46 5.43 -9.37
N TYR A 504 -0.88 5.47 -9.50
CA TYR A 504 -1.72 4.28 -9.35
C TYR A 504 -1.32 3.18 -10.34
N ARG A 505 -1.16 3.52 -11.63
CA ARG A 505 -0.74 2.57 -12.68
C ARG A 505 0.63 1.97 -12.37
N GLY A 506 1.62 2.82 -12.10
CA GLY A 506 3.00 2.39 -11.88
C GLY A 506 3.22 1.62 -10.58
N THR A 507 2.43 1.87 -9.54
CA THR A 507 2.70 1.30 -8.20
C THR A 507 1.58 0.40 -7.67
N ILE A 508 0.31 0.65 -7.94
CA ILE A 508 -0.78 -0.16 -7.39
C ILE A 508 -1.22 -1.19 -8.42
N GLU A 509 -1.60 -0.71 -9.61
CA GLU A 509 -2.02 -1.55 -10.72
C GLU A 509 -0.92 -2.55 -11.09
N SER A 510 0.35 -2.13 -11.16
CA SER A 510 1.48 -3.02 -11.48
C SER A 510 1.63 -4.25 -10.55
N ILE A 511 1.30 -4.13 -9.26
CA ILE A 511 1.26 -5.32 -8.38
C ILE A 511 0.03 -6.15 -8.72
N VAL A 512 -1.12 -5.50 -8.82
CA VAL A 512 -2.41 -6.16 -9.00
C VAL A 512 -2.50 -6.89 -10.34
N SER A 513 -1.84 -6.39 -11.38
CA SER A 513 -1.77 -6.98 -12.71
C SER A 513 -0.62 -7.98 -12.89
N SER A 514 0.28 -8.11 -11.89
CA SER A 514 1.40 -9.05 -11.94
C SER A 514 0.90 -10.50 -12.06
N CYS A 515 1.27 -11.16 -13.16
CA CYS A 515 0.83 -12.51 -13.52
C CYS A 515 -0.70 -12.71 -13.50
N ILE A 516 -1.49 -11.64 -13.69
CA ILE A 516 -2.95 -11.67 -13.51
C ILE A 516 -3.65 -12.70 -14.40
N THR A 517 -3.09 -13.00 -15.57
CA THR A 517 -3.57 -14.01 -16.52
C THR A 517 -3.56 -15.43 -15.94
N ALA A 518 -2.64 -15.73 -15.02
CA ALA A 518 -2.49 -17.07 -14.43
C ALA A 518 -3.50 -17.34 -13.31
N TRP A 519 -3.78 -16.35 -12.46
CA TRP A 519 -4.52 -16.56 -11.21
C TRP A 519 -5.92 -15.94 -11.18
N SER A 520 -6.16 -14.80 -11.86
CA SER A 520 -7.40 -14.03 -11.69
C SER A 520 -8.65 -14.81 -12.14
N GLY A 521 -8.55 -15.59 -13.20
CA GLY A 521 -9.64 -16.44 -13.69
C GLY A 521 -10.14 -17.45 -12.65
N ASN A 522 -9.28 -17.93 -11.77
CA ASN A 522 -9.60 -18.93 -10.74
C ASN A 522 -9.79 -18.33 -9.34
N CYS A 523 -9.87 -17.01 -9.20
CA CYS A 523 -10.17 -16.35 -7.93
C CYS A 523 -11.63 -16.55 -7.51
N THR A 524 -11.84 -16.70 -6.20
CA THR A 524 -13.18 -16.72 -5.62
C THR A 524 -13.88 -15.38 -5.78
N VAL A 525 -15.21 -15.35 -5.66
CA VAL A 525 -15.99 -14.09 -5.68
C VAL A 525 -15.54 -13.15 -4.56
N SER A 526 -15.19 -13.70 -3.39
CA SER A 526 -14.68 -12.92 -2.26
C SER A 526 -13.33 -12.27 -2.56
N ASP A 527 -12.42 -13.03 -3.19
CA ASP A 527 -11.11 -12.53 -3.63
C ASP A 527 -11.25 -11.38 -4.63
N ARG A 528 -12.10 -11.56 -5.65
CA ARG A 528 -12.37 -10.53 -6.67
C ARG A 528 -12.98 -9.27 -6.05
N LYS A 529 -13.96 -9.40 -5.16
CA LYS A 529 -14.55 -8.26 -4.44
C LYS A 529 -13.50 -7.53 -3.60
N THR A 530 -12.58 -8.26 -2.97
CA THR A 530 -11.50 -7.66 -2.16
C THR A 530 -10.54 -6.86 -3.02
N LEU A 531 -10.08 -7.40 -4.15
CA LEU A 531 -9.23 -6.67 -5.10
C LEU A 531 -9.97 -5.47 -5.71
N GLN A 532 -11.24 -5.63 -6.07
CA GLN A 532 -12.04 -4.53 -6.64
C GLN A 532 -12.22 -3.38 -5.65
N ARG A 533 -12.34 -3.64 -4.34
CA ARG A 533 -12.39 -2.58 -3.32
C ARG A 533 -11.13 -1.72 -3.31
N ILE A 534 -9.96 -2.26 -3.63
CA ILE A 534 -8.70 -1.50 -3.74
C ILE A 534 -8.82 -0.50 -4.88
N VAL A 535 -9.27 -0.96 -6.06
CA VAL A 535 -9.50 -0.10 -7.24
C VAL A 535 -10.54 0.97 -6.92
N ARG A 536 -11.71 0.60 -6.36
CA ARG A 536 -12.75 1.57 -5.95
C ARG A 536 -12.25 2.59 -4.92
N THR A 537 -11.35 2.18 -4.03
CA THR A 537 -10.73 3.10 -3.06
C THR A 537 -9.78 4.06 -3.77
N ALA A 538 -8.97 3.58 -4.72
CA ALA A 538 -8.11 4.43 -5.54
C ALA A 538 -8.92 5.43 -6.38
N GLU A 539 -9.98 4.98 -7.07
CA GLU A 539 -10.92 5.83 -7.81
C GLU A 539 -11.43 6.99 -6.95
N LYS A 540 -11.91 6.68 -5.74
CA LYS A 540 -12.40 7.70 -4.79
C LYS A 540 -11.32 8.68 -4.36
N ILE A 541 -10.07 8.23 -4.22
CA ILE A 541 -8.95 9.10 -3.83
C ILE A 541 -8.55 10.02 -4.99
N ILE A 542 -8.52 9.48 -6.21
CA ILE A 542 -8.08 10.20 -7.41
C ILE A 542 -9.18 11.15 -7.92
N GLY A 543 -10.43 10.73 -7.82
CA GLY A 543 -11.59 11.41 -8.40
C GLY A 543 -11.80 11.12 -9.89
N VAL A 544 -11.26 10.01 -10.39
CA VAL A 544 -11.35 9.58 -11.80
C VAL A 544 -11.73 8.10 -11.84
N SER A 545 -12.53 7.71 -12.83
CA SER A 545 -12.89 6.30 -13.09
C SER A 545 -11.64 5.49 -13.47
N LEU A 546 -11.48 4.30 -12.89
CA LEU A 546 -10.38 3.40 -13.19
C LEU A 546 -10.94 2.09 -13.77
N PRO A 547 -10.16 1.37 -14.61
CA PRO A 547 -10.58 0.06 -15.09
C PRO A 547 -10.83 -0.90 -13.93
N SER A 548 -11.88 -1.72 -14.02
CA SER A 548 -12.13 -2.75 -13.01
C SER A 548 -11.05 -3.83 -13.06
N ILE A 549 -10.94 -4.63 -12.00
CA ILE A 549 -10.02 -5.78 -11.96
C ILE A 549 -10.32 -6.75 -13.12
N MET A 550 -11.59 -6.87 -13.50
CA MET A 550 -12.00 -7.70 -14.63
C MET A 550 -11.56 -7.11 -15.95
N ASP A 551 -11.69 -5.80 -16.13
CA ASP A 551 -11.25 -5.14 -17.37
C ASP A 551 -9.73 -5.25 -17.55
N ILE A 552 -8.98 -5.07 -16.46
CA ILE A 552 -7.52 -5.27 -16.44
C ILE A 552 -7.19 -6.72 -16.80
N TYR A 553 -7.85 -7.69 -16.17
CA TYR A 553 -7.63 -9.11 -16.47
C TYR A 553 -7.92 -9.44 -17.95
N THR A 554 -9.07 -9.01 -18.47
CA THR A 554 -9.47 -9.23 -19.86
C THR A 554 -8.48 -8.62 -20.83
N THR A 555 -8.10 -7.36 -20.62
CA THR A 555 -7.11 -6.65 -21.46
C THR A 555 -5.76 -7.39 -21.46
N HIS A 556 -5.29 -7.84 -20.30
CA HIS A 556 -4.04 -8.60 -20.20
C HIS A 556 -4.13 -9.97 -20.86
N CYS A 557 -5.27 -10.66 -20.77
CA CYS A 557 -5.47 -11.95 -21.43
C CYS A 557 -5.42 -11.80 -22.95
N ILE A 558 -6.13 -10.82 -23.49
CA ILE A 558 -6.18 -10.53 -24.93
C ILE A 558 -4.78 -10.17 -25.44
N ARG A 559 -4.08 -9.24 -24.78
CA ARG A 559 -2.72 -8.84 -25.19
C ARG A 559 -1.73 -10.01 -25.18
N LYS A 560 -1.78 -10.87 -24.15
CA LYS A 560 -0.91 -12.04 -24.09
C LYS A 560 -1.29 -13.09 -25.15
N ALA A 561 -2.58 -13.25 -25.44
CA ALA A 561 -3.06 -14.15 -26.47
C ALA A 561 -2.60 -13.70 -27.86
N HIS A 562 -2.77 -12.43 -28.22
CA HIS A 562 -2.25 -11.87 -29.47
C HIS A 562 -0.75 -12.10 -29.63
N SER A 563 0.04 -11.82 -28.58
CA SER A 563 1.49 -12.07 -28.60
C SER A 563 1.85 -13.54 -28.84
N ILE A 564 1.02 -14.50 -28.43
CA ILE A 564 1.25 -15.94 -28.70
C ILE A 564 0.76 -16.33 -30.10
N VAL A 565 -0.35 -15.73 -30.56
CA VAL A 565 -0.91 -15.98 -31.90
C VAL A 565 0.02 -15.45 -32.98
N GLU A 566 0.63 -14.28 -32.78
CA GLU A 566 1.54 -13.65 -33.74
C GLU A 566 2.88 -14.42 -33.84
N ASP A 567 3.35 -14.99 -32.73
CA ASP A 567 4.58 -15.78 -32.68
C ASP A 567 4.32 -17.27 -32.94
N HIS A 568 4.58 -17.70 -34.18
CA HIS A 568 4.40 -19.09 -34.61
C HIS A 568 5.41 -20.06 -33.98
N THR A 569 6.53 -19.55 -33.44
CA THR A 569 7.54 -20.36 -32.76
C THR A 569 7.23 -20.57 -31.28
N HIS A 570 6.28 -19.81 -30.73
CA HIS A 570 5.88 -19.92 -29.33
C HIS A 570 5.32 -21.32 -29.04
N PRO A 571 5.79 -22.05 -28.00
CA PRO A 571 5.34 -23.42 -27.72
C PRO A 571 3.83 -23.56 -27.53
N SER A 572 3.19 -22.51 -27.02
CA SER A 572 1.73 -22.45 -26.83
C SER A 572 0.92 -21.98 -28.06
N HIS A 573 1.55 -21.67 -29.19
CA HIS A 573 0.84 -21.21 -30.40
C HIS A 573 -0.19 -22.24 -30.88
N THR A 574 0.13 -23.52 -30.72
CA THR A 574 -0.73 -24.67 -31.06
C THR A 574 -2.08 -24.67 -30.32
N TYR A 575 -2.21 -23.97 -29.19
CA TYR A 575 -3.48 -23.82 -28.47
C TYR A 575 -4.44 -22.81 -29.11
N PHE A 576 -3.99 -22.04 -30.10
CA PHE A 576 -4.76 -21.01 -30.81
C PHE A 576 -4.94 -21.36 -32.29
N THR A 577 -5.53 -22.51 -32.58
CA THR A 577 -5.81 -22.93 -33.97
C THR A 577 -7.12 -22.33 -34.46
N LEU A 578 -7.11 -21.66 -35.62
CA LEU A 578 -8.35 -21.20 -36.28
C LEU A 578 -9.17 -22.39 -36.82
N LEU A 579 -10.49 -22.23 -36.84
CA LEU A 579 -11.39 -23.13 -37.56
C LEU A 579 -11.25 -22.95 -39.08
N PRO A 580 -11.71 -23.91 -39.91
CA PRO A 580 -11.61 -23.81 -41.37
C PRO A 580 -12.22 -22.54 -41.97
N SER A 581 -13.18 -21.91 -41.28
CA SER A 581 -13.77 -20.64 -41.68
C SER A 581 -12.83 -19.43 -41.54
N GLY A 582 -11.70 -19.57 -40.83
CA GLY A 582 -10.75 -18.50 -40.54
C GLY A 582 -11.25 -17.44 -39.54
N LYS A 583 -12.49 -17.53 -39.08
CA LYS A 583 -13.16 -16.47 -38.29
C LYS A 583 -13.12 -16.68 -36.78
N ARG A 584 -12.93 -17.91 -36.31
CA ARG A 584 -12.98 -18.25 -34.87
C ARG A 584 -11.90 -19.25 -34.53
N PHE A 585 -11.39 -19.16 -33.32
CA PHE A 585 -10.44 -20.10 -32.75
C PHE A 585 -11.15 -21.37 -32.25
N ARG A 586 -10.43 -22.48 -32.28
CA ARG A 586 -10.92 -23.76 -31.79
C ARG A 586 -11.03 -23.70 -30.27
N SER A 587 -12.25 -23.84 -29.76
CA SER A 587 -12.51 -23.92 -28.32
C SER A 587 -11.77 -25.10 -27.67
N ILE A 588 -11.09 -24.84 -26.55
CA ILE A 588 -10.42 -25.86 -25.76
C ILE A 588 -11.43 -26.57 -24.86
N ARG A 589 -11.55 -27.89 -25.02
CA ARG A 589 -12.44 -28.72 -24.19
C ARG A 589 -11.94 -28.71 -22.74
N ALA A 590 -12.77 -28.24 -21.81
CA ALA A 590 -12.46 -28.22 -20.38
C ALA A 590 -13.46 -29.06 -19.59
N VAL A 591 -12.97 -30.02 -18.81
CA VAL A 591 -13.80 -30.93 -18.00
C VAL A 591 -14.08 -30.37 -16.60
N THR A 592 -13.25 -29.44 -16.13
CA THR A 592 -13.40 -28.79 -14.82
C THR A 592 -13.56 -27.28 -14.95
N SER A 593 -14.27 -26.66 -14.01
CA SER A 593 -14.35 -25.19 -13.90
C SER A 593 -12.96 -24.57 -13.76
N ARG A 594 -12.05 -25.23 -13.05
CA ARG A 594 -10.66 -24.80 -12.87
C ARG A 594 -9.91 -24.66 -14.20
N LEU A 595 -10.01 -25.67 -15.07
CA LEU A 595 -9.40 -25.65 -16.39
C LEU A 595 -10.11 -24.63 -17.29
N CYS A 596 -11.44 -24.62 -17.26
CA CYS A 596 -12.29 -23.68 -18.00
C CYS A 596 -11.95 -22.21 -17.70
N ASN A 597 -11.56 -21.91 -16.45
CA ASN A 597 -11.20 -20.58 -15.98
C ASN A 597 -9.69 -20.28 -16.04
N SER A 598 -8.88 -21.21 -16.56
CA SER A 598 -7.45 -20.97 -16.78
C SER A 598 -7.22 -20.10 -18.01
N PHE A 599 -5.97 -19.65 -18.20
CA PHE A 599 -5.62 -18.68 -19.24
C PHE A 599 -6.06 -19.10 -20.64
N PHE A 600 -5.65 -20.27 -21.15
CA PHE A 600 -5.88 -20.62 -22.57
C PHE A 600 -7.36 -20.71 -22.94
N PRO A 601 -8.24 -21.42 -22.20
CA PRO A 601 -9.65 -21.48 -22.56
C PRO A 601 -10.35 -20.12 -22.44
N GLN A 602 -9.94 -19.27 -21.49
CA GLN A 602 -10.47 -17.91 -21.38
C GLN A 602 -9.98 -17.00 -22.50
N ALA A 603 -8.69 -17.07 -22.85
CA ALA A 603 -8.09 -16.30 -23.93
C ALA A 603 -8.75 -16.58 -25.27
N VAL A 604 -8.98 -17.85 -25.62
CA VAL A 604 -9.70 -18.25 -26.84
C VAL A 604 -11.10 -17.66 -26.86
N ARG A 605 -11.87 -17.77 -25.76
CA ARG A 605 -13.22 -17.19 -25.68
C ARG A 605 -13.24 -15.67 -25.77
N LEU A 606 -12.23 -15.01 -25.22
CA LEU A 606 -12.12 -13.55 -25.28
C LEU A 606 -11.78 -13.11 -26.70
N LEU A 607 -10.86 -13.79 -27.40
CA LEU A 607 -10.55 -13.50 -28.80
C LEU A 607 -11.75 -13.73 -29.72
N ASP A 608 -12.47 -14.85 -29.55
CA ASP A 608 -13.66 -15.13 -30.36
C ASP A 608 -14.78 -14.09 -30.17
N LYS A 609 -14.92 -13.52 -28.96
CA LYS A 609 -15.87 -12.43 -28.69
C LYS A 609 -15.49 -11.08 -29.30
N HIS A 610 -14.24 -10.91 -29.71
CA HIS A 610 -13.74 -9.68 -30.33
C HIS A 610 -13.65 -9.78 -31.86
N LEU A 611 -13.94 -10.97 -32.43
CA LEU A 611 -13.96 -11.24 -33.87
C LEU A 611 -15.38 -11.26 -34.48
N ASP A 612 -16.42 -11.25 -33.64
CA ASP A 612 -17.81 -10.95 -34.02
C ASP A 612 -18.05 -9.43 -33.96
#